data_AF-A0A968YWW7-F1
#
_entry.id   AF-A0A968YWW7-F1
#
_cell.length_a   1.000
_cell.length_b   1.000
_cell.length_c   1.000
_cell.angle_alpha   90.00
_cell.angle_beta   90.00
_cell.angle_gamma   90.00
#
_symmetry.space_group_name_H-M   'P 1'
#
loop_
_entity.id
_entity.type
_entity.pdbx_description
1 polymer ?
#
loop_
_entity_poly.entity_id
_entity_poly.type
_entity_poly.pdbx_seq_one_letter_code
_entity_poly.pdbx_strand_id
1 'polypeptide(L)'
;MNSKRRSPRTKQPVGAPRNKVSPVPPSTSAPPSSNAAHVSESDMSSATMIEETPSEMTQTQPIRVYEGDWQQEMLPQLLSALTALTVQFQQQHQLQVELTQTLAQVAQALTAGGGVNSIGGSGAGNRLGMKIAKDNFADLNSKDLKKSHAKGSAEEKLRRAFQAIVDHNEAENRPGSEKWAVNQNALAELTGCNRPAIKQFLKQYDAEIEAHHQQHQLLPRHNYAHGKVGIKITDIIHW
;
A
#
# COMPACT_ATOMS: atom_id res chain seq x y z
N MET A 1 -35.25 41.32 45.65
CA MET A 1 -35.52 41.64 44.24
C MET A 1 -34.24 42.23 43.65
N ASN A 2 -33.47 41.47 42.86
CA ASN A 2 -32.13 41.88 42.42
C ASN A 2 -32.07 41.91 40.88
N SER A 3 -32.25 43.10 40.31
CA SER A 3 -32.31 43.33 38.86
C SER A 3 -30.90 43.50 38.28
N LYS A 4 -30.32 42.43 37.75
CA LYS A 4 -29.08 42.48 36.97
C LYS A 4 -29.38 42.88 35.52
N ARG A 5 -29.13 44.16 35.21
CA ARG A 5 -29.18 44.74 33.87
C ARG A 5 -28.09 44.10 32.99
N ARG A 6 -28.49 43.53 31.84
CA ARG A 6 -27.57 43.12 30.77
C ARG A 6 -27.39 44.29 29.80
N SER A 7 -26.14 44.68 29.54
CA SER A 7 -25.79 45.65 28.51
C SER A 7 -25.94 45.05 27.10
N PRO A 8 -26.35 45.84 26.09
CA PRO A 8 -26.48 45.37 24.71
C PRO A 8 -25.10 45.26 24.05
N ARG A 9 -24.85 44.12 23.40
CA ARG A 9 -23.64 43.84 22.61
C ARG A 9 -23.76 44.52 21.25
N THR A 10 -22.96 45.55 21.04
CA THR A 10 -22.82 46.27 19.77
C THR A 10 -22.37 45.33 18.65
N LYS A 11 -23.17 45.23 17.58
CA LYS A 11 -22.81 44.55 16.33
C LYS A 11 -21.78 45.41 15.60
N GLN A 12 -20.58 44.87 15.33
CA GLN A 12 -19.65 45.48 14.37
C GLN A 12 -20.03 45.07 12.93
N PRO A 13 -19.87 45.99 11.96
CA PRO A 13 -20.23 45.77 10.57
C PRO A 13 -19.21 44.91 9.82
N VAL A 14 -19.76 44.17 8.86
CA VAL A 14 -19.13 43.20 7.95
C VAL A 14 -18.17 43.94 7.00
N GLY A 15 -16.88 43.59 7.07
CA GLY A 15 -15.88 44.03 6.11
C GLY A 15 -15.99 43.28 4.79
N ALA A 16 -16.03 44.03 3.69
CA ALA A 16 -16.14 43.55 2.31
C ALA A 16 -14.97 42.65 1.86
N PRO A 17 -15.20 41.70 0.92
CA PRO A 17 -14.13 40.91 0.33
C PRO A 17 -13.33 41.74 -0.70
N ARG A 18 -12.03 41.95 -0.43
CA ARG A 18 -11.06 42.42 -1.42
C ARG A 18 -10.76 41.30 -2.42
N ASN A 19 -11.27 41.45 -3.65
CA ASN A 19 -10.79 40.74 -4.83
C ASN A 19 -9.31 41.08 -5.03
N LYS A 20 -8.42 40.14 -4.75
CA LYS A 20 -7.05 40.14 -5.27
C LYS A 20 -7.02 39.24 -6.50
N VAL A 21 -7.09 39.89 -7.66
CA VAL A 21 -6.71 39.33 -8.95
C VAL A 21 -5.21 39.06 -8.88
N SER A 22 -4.82 37.78 -8.90
CA SER A 22 -3.43 37.38 -9.11
C SER A 22 -3.19 37.11 -10.59
N PRO A 23 -2.00 37.46 -11.11
CA PRO A 23 -1.69 37.42 -12.54
C PRO A 23 -1.50 35.99 -13.05
N VAL A 24 -2.01 35.78 -14.26
CA VAL A 24 -1.85 34.59 -15.10
C VAL A 24 -0.37 34.47 -15.52
N PRO A 25 0.33 33.35 -15.23
CA PRO A 25 1.62 33.07 -15.86
C PRO A 25 1.43 32.60 -17.32
N PRO A 26 2.38 32.92 -18.22
CA PRO A 26 2.26 32.63 -19.64
C PRO A 26 2.37 31.12 -19.95
N SER A 27 1.47 30.71 -20.84
CA SER A 27 1.49 29.48 -21.62
C SER A 27 2.87 29.22 -22.22
N THR A 28 3.48 28.08 -21.93
CA THR A 28 4.62 27.60 -22.70
C THR A 28 4.62 26.07 -22.83
N SER A 29 4.76 25.63 -24.08
CA SER A 29 5.27 24.35 -24.56
C SER A 29 4.46 23.07 -24.26
N ALA A 30 3.62 22.75 -25.24
CA ALA A 30 3.18 21.39 -25.55
C ALA A 30 4.38 20.47 -25.91
N PRO A 31 4.34 19.18 -25.55
CA PRO A 31 5.20 18.17 -26.16
C PRO A 31 4.65 17.68 -27.51
N PRO A 32 5.52 17.29 -28.45
CA PRO A 32 5.13 16.92 -29.81
C PRO A 32 4.37 15.60 -29.89
N SER A 33 3.29 15.67 -30.67
CA SER A 33 2.56 14.55 -31.26
C SER A 33 3.39 13.92 -32.38
N SER A 34 3.77 12.65 -32.25
CA SER A 34 4.24 11.73 -33.32
C SER A 34 4.33 10.33 -32.70
N ASN A 35 3.81 9.21 -33.20
CA ASN A 35 3.40 8.81 -34.54
C ASN A 35 2.26 7.79 -34.44
N ALA A 36 1.19 8.05 -35.20
CA ALA A 36 0.33 7.02 -35.74
C ALA A 36 0.88 6.66 -37.13
N ALA A 37 1.34 5.43 -37.32
CA ALA A 37 1.46 4.80 -38.64
C ALA A 37 0.35 3.76 -38.67
N HIS A 38 -0.84 4.10 -39.19
CA HIS A 38 -1.19 4.14 -40.61
C HIS A 38 -0.84 2.83 -41.33
N VAL A 39 -1.85 1.96 -41.33
CA VAL A 39 -2.07 0.83 -42.22
C VAL A 39 -1.99 1.34 -43.66
N SER A 40 -1.11 0.76 -44.46
CA SER A 40 -1.20 0.84 -45.92
C SER A 40 -1.12 -0.58 -46.47
N GLU A 41 -2.30 -1.13 -46.73
CA GLU A 41 -2.48 -2.17 -47.75
C GLU A 41 -2.13 -1.55 -49.11
N SER A 42 -1.28 -2.23 -49.87
CA SER A 42 -1.23 -2.07 -51.30
C SER A 42 -0.71 -3.36 -51.93
N ASP A 43 -1.64 -4.01 -52.62
CA ASP A 43 -1.43 -4.95 -53.72
C ASP A 43 -0.24 -4.56 -54.60
N MET A 44 0.61 -5.53 -54.92
CA MET A 44 1.26 -5.62 -56.23
C MET A 44 1.42 -7.11 -56.57
N SER A 45 0.62 -7.54 -57.53
CA SER A 45 0.77 -8.80 -58.25
C SER A 45 2.01 -8.80 -59.14
N SER A 46 2.51 -10.01 -59.39
CA SER A 46 3.23 -10.45 -60.61
C SER A 46 4.67 -9.96 -60.83
N ALA A 47 5.61 -10.91 -60.78
CA ALA A 47 6.43 -11.27 -61.94
C ALA A 47 7.35 -12.46 -61.64
N THR A 48 7.19 -13.50 -62.44
CA THR A 48 8.08 -14.64 -62.64
C THR A 48 9.48 -14.17 -63.05
N MET A 49 10.54 -14.70 -62.45
CA MET A 49 11.89 -14.79 -63.04
C MET A 49 12.61 -15.99 -62.43
N ILE A 50 12.93 -16.93 -63.31
CA ILE A 50 13.80 -18.10 -63.11
C ILE A 50 15.24 -17.58 -63.17
N GLU A 51 16.09 -17.87 -62.19
CA GLU A 51 17.53 -17.95 -62.44
C GLU A 51 18.26 -18.75 -61.36
N GLU A 52 19.43 -19.24 -61.76
CA GLU A 52 20.00 -20.52 -61.43
C GLU A 52 20.78 -20.58 -60.10
N THR A 53 20.80 -21.78 -59.56
CA THR A 53 21.76 -22.27 -58.56
C THR A 53 23.21 -21.99 -58.93
N PRO A 54 24.05 -21.70 -57.93
CA PRO A 54 25.32 -22.42 -57.84
C PRO A 54 25.43 -23.21 -56.54
N SER A 55 25.66 -24.51 -56.71
CA SER A 55 26.07 -25.46 -55.69
C SER A 55 27.34 -25.02 -54.97
N GLU A 56 27.25 -24.71 -53.68
CA GLU A 56 28.42 -24.66 -52.80
C GLU A 56 28.57 -25.96 -52.01
N MET A 57 29.79 -26.50 -52.10
CA MET A 57 30.27 -27.71 -51.47
C MET A 57 30.00 -27.74 -49.97
N THR A 58 29.10 -28.59 -49.52
CA THR A 58 29.03 -29.05 -48.13
C THR A 58 30.26 -29.88 -47.79
N GLN A 59 31.27 -29.26 -47.20
CA GLN A 59 32.38 -29.95 -46.54
C GLN A 59 31.91 -30.47 -45.18
N THR A 60 31.45 -31.72 -45.16
CA THR A 60 31.00 -32.42 -43.95
C THR A 60 32.20 -32.70 -43.05
N GLN A 61 32.42 -31.85 -42.06
CA GLN A 61 33.33 -32.13 -40.95
C GLN A 61 32.73 -33.25 -40.08
N PRO A 62 33.52 -34.26 -39.65
CA PRO A 62 33.04 -35.28 -38.75
C PRO A 62 32.66 -34.65 -37.42
N ILE A 63 31.39 -34.80 -37.04
CA ILE A 63 30.86 -34.40 -35.73
C ILE A 63 31.62 -35.21 -34.69
N ARG A 64 32.61 -34.57 -34.03
CA ARG A 64 33.18 -35.09 -32.79
C ARG A 64 32.09 -35.03 -31.74
N VAL A 65 31.51 -36.17 -31.44
CA VAL A 65 30.69 -36.36 -30.24
C VAL A 65 31.62 -36.12 -29.05
N TYR A 66 31.56 -34.92 -28.47
CA TYR A 66 32.17 -34.65 -27.17
C TYR A 66 31.32 -35.36 -26.11
N GLU A 67 31.59 -36.66 -25.89
CA GLU A 67 31.31 -37.32 -24.61
C GLU A 67 32.28 -36.73 -23.56
N GLY A 68 32.10 -35.44 -23.25
CA GLY A 68 32.83 -34.78 -22.18
C GLY A 68 32.21 -35.17 -20.85
N ASP A 69 33.06 -35.50 -19.88
CA ASP A 69 32.78 -35.84 -18.47
C ASP A 69 32.09 -34.70 -17.67
N TRP A 70 31.03 -34.08 -18.21
CA TRP A 70 30.25 -33.02 -17.56
C TRP A 70 29.68 -33.47 -16.21
N GLN A 71 29.45 -34.76 -16.04
CA GLN A 71 29.04 -35.34 -14.76
C GLN A 71 30.12 -35.14 -13.68
N GLN A 72 31.39 -35.22 -14.04
CA GLN A 72 32.49 -35.17 -13.07
C GLN A 72 32.79 -33.73 -12.62
N GLU A 73 32.50 -32.74 -13.47
CA GLU A 73 32.75 -31.33 -13.17
C GLU A 73 31.54 -30.63 -12.51
N MET A 74 30.30 -31.00 -12.87
CA MET A 74 29.10 -30.36 -12.29
C MET A 74 28.67 -30.93 -10.94
N LEU A 75 28.84 -32.22 -10.69
CA LEU A 75 28.40 -32.86 -9.44
C LEU A 75 28.94 -32.18 -8.16
N PRO A 76 30.23 -31.83 -8.04
CA PRO A 76 30.72 -31.15 -6.83
C PRO A 76 30.13 -29.75 -6.67
N GLN A 77 29.88 -29.03 -7.77
CA GLN A 77 29.25 -27.71 -7.72
C GLN A 77 27.81 -27.83 -7.20
N LEU A 78 27.02 -28.77 -7.71
CA LEU A 78 25.66 -29.00 -7.25
C LEU A 78 25.61 -29.42 -5.77
N LEU A 79 26.53 -30.30 -5.35
CA LEU A 79 26.60 -30.75 -3.96
C LEU A 79 26.96 -29.61 -3.00
N SER A 80 27.88 -28.73 -3.40
CA SER A 80 28.23 -27.54 -2.63
C SER A 80 27.06 -26.55 -2.53
N ALA A 81 26.32 -26.33 -3.62
CA ALA A 81 25.14 -25.47 -3.64
C ALA A 81 24.03 -26.01 -2.72
N LEU A 82 23.77 -27.31 -2.74
CA LEU A 82 22.82 -27.97 -1.83
C LEU A 82 23.23 -27.83 -0.36
N THR A 83 24.53 -27.95 -0.09
CA THR A 83 25.07 -27.79 1.26
C THR A 83 24.91 -26.34 1.74
N ALA A 84 25.22 -25.36 0.90
CA ALA A 84 25.05 -23.94 1.20
C ALA A 84 23.57 -23.60 1.49
N LEU A 85 22.64 -24.14 0.69
CA LEU A 85 21.21 -23.94 0.89
C LEU A 85 20.73 -24.54 2.22
N THR A 86 21.25 -25.71 2.58
CA THR A 86 20.92 -26.37 3.86
C THR A 86 21.40 -25.55 5.06
N VAL A 87 22.63 -25.02 4.98
CA VAL A 87 23.19 -24.14 6.01
C VAL A 87 22.37 -22.86 6.15
N GLN A 88 21.95 -22.26 5.03
CA GLN A 88 21.10 -21.08 5.03
C GLN A 88 19.75 -21.35 5.72
N PHE A 89 19.11 -22.49 5.41
CA PHE A 89 17.85 -22.86 6.03
C PHE A 89 18.01 -23.09 7.55
N GLN A 90 19.09 -23.73 7.96
CA GLN A 90 19.40 -23.93 9.38
C GLN A 90 19.62 -22.60 10.11
N GLN A 91 20.29 -21.63 9.48
CA GLN A 91 20.47 -20.30 10.03
C GLN A 91 19.14 -19.57 10.22
N GLN A 92 18.24 -19.63 9.24
CA GLN A 92 16.90 -19.04 9.34
C GLN A 92 16.09 -19.65 10.49
N HIS A 93 16.18 -20.97 10.67
CA HIS A 93 15.51 -21.64 11.78
C HIS A 93 16.03 -21.18 13.15
N GLN A 94 17.34 -20.95 13.31
CA GLN A 94 17.91 -20.43 14.56
C GLN A 94 17.38 -19.04 14.92
N LEU A 95 17.27 -18.14 13.93
CA LEU A 95 16.71 -16.79 14.14
C LEU A 95 15.24 -16.84 14.61
N GLN A 96 14.44 -17.74 14.05
CA GLN A 96 13.04 -17.93 14.47
C GLN A 96 12.95 -18.39 15.93
N VAL A 97 13.83 -19.31 16.33
CA VAL A 97 13.88 -19.79 17.73
C VAL A 97 14.28 -18.66 18.68
N GLU A 98 15.26 -17.84 18.31
CA GLU A 98 15.70 -16.70 19.13
C GLU A 98 14.61 -15.64 19.29
N LEU A 99 13.91 -15.27 18.21
CA LEU A 99 12.77 -14.35 18.26
C LEU A 99 11.65 -14.89 19.15
N THR A 100 11.38 -16.19 19.08
CA THR A 100 10.35 -16.82 19.91
C THR A 100 10.74 -16.79 21.40
N GLN A 101 12.01 -17.06 21.72
CA GLN A 101 12.51 -17.02 23.10
C GLN A 101 12.50 -15.60 23.68
N THR A 102 12.91 -14.60 22.89
CA THR A 102 12.91 -13.19 23.33
C THR A 102 11.49 -12.69 23.61
N LEU A 103 10.51 -13.04 22.76
CA LEU A 103 9.11 -12.72 23.01
C LEU A 103 8.59 -13.38 24.30
N ALA A 104 8.95 -14.63 24.57
CA ALA A 104 8.58 -15.30 25.80
C ALA A 104 9.17 -14.63 27.05
N GLN A 105 10.43 -14.19 26.99
CA GLN A 105 11.10 -13.48 28.09
C GLN A 105 10.43 -12.12 28.38
N VAL A 106 10.09 -11.35 27.34
CA VAL A 106 9.38 -10.07 27.48
C VAL A 106 8.00 -10.28 28.11
N ALA A 107 7.26 -11.31 27.68
CA ALA A 107 5.96 -11.64 28.28
C ALA A 107 6.08 -11.98 29.78
N GLN A 108 7.09 -12.76 30.18
CA GLN A 108 7.33 -13.11 31.58
C GLN A 108 7.70 -11.88 32.42
N ALA A 109 8.54 -10.97 31.90
CA ALA A 109 8.93 -9.74 32.59
C ALA A 109 7.73 -8.82 32.87
N LEU A 110 6.76 -8.75 31.95
CA LEU A 110 5.53 -7.99 32.15
C LEU A 110 4.62 -8.59 33.22
N THR A 111 4.57 -9.92 33.34
CA THR A 111 3.77 -10.59 34.39
C THR A 111 4.40 -10.54 35.78
N ALA A 112 5.74 -10.50 35.88
CA ALA A 112 6.45 -10.46 37.18
C ALA A 112 6.59 -9.04 37.76
N GLY A 113 6.42 -7.98 36.95
CA GLY A 113 6.57 -6.57 37.34
C GLY A 113 5.34 -5.92 38.01
N GLY A 114 4.45 -6.71 38.63
CA GLY A 114 3.23 -6.24 39.30
C GLY A 114 3.51 -5.45 40.58
N GLY A 115 3.90 -4.18 40.45
CA GLY A 115 4.09 -3.28 41.59
C GLY A 115 4.24 -1.82 41.17
N VAL A 116 3.14 -1.15 40.81
CA VAL A 116 3.11 0.32 40.76
C VAL A 116 1.78 0.88 41.29
N ASN A 117 1.83 1.24 42.57
CA ASN A 117 1.08 2.27 43.31
C ASN A 117 -0.29 2.77 42.81
N SER A 118 -1.30 2.47 43.63
CA SER A 118 -2.47 3.33 43.83
C SER A 118 -2.04 4.69 44.37
N ILE A 119 -2.26 5.78 43.63
CA ILE A 119 -2.30 7.13 44.18
C ILE A 119 -3.66 7.74 43.85
N GLY A 120 -4.38 8.05 44.92
CA GLY A 120 -5.73 8.57 44.92
C GLY A 120 -5.86 9.98 44.34
N GLY A 121 -7.11 10.29 44.01
CA GLY A 121 -7.53 11.60 43.54
C GLY A 121 -9.04 11.62 43.38
N SER A 122 -9.75 11.63 44.51
CA SER A 122 -11.16 11.97 44.59
C SER A 122 -11.40 13.35 43.98
N GLY A 123 -12.25 13.40 42.96
CA GLY A 123 -12.65 14.65 42.30
C GLY A 123 -13.82 14.40 41.37
N ALA A 124 -15.02 14.67 41.88
CA ALA A 124 -16.29 14.54 41.18
C ALA A 124 -16.30 15.26 39.83
N GLY A 125 -16.63 14.53 38.77
CA GLY A 125 -16.80 15.08 37.43
C GLY A 125 -17.01 13.98 36.40
N ASN A 126 -18.25 13.50 36.28
CA ASN A 126 -18.70 12.56 35.26
C ASN A 126 -18.40 13.07 33.84
N ARG A 127 -17.27 12.66 33.28
CA ARG A 127 -17.07 12.44 31.85
C ARG A 127 -16.29 11.15 31.73
N LEU A 128 -16.86 10.18 31.01
CA LEU A 128 -16.25 8.91 30.63
C LEU A 128 -15.05 9.15 29.71
N GLY A 129 -13.99 9.76 30.25
CA GLY A 129 -12.66 9.74 29.70
C GLY A 129 -12.00 8.45 30.17
N MET A 130 -12.19 7.37 29.41
CA MET A 130 -11.24 6.27 29.44
C MET A 130 -9.88 6.90 29.17
N LYS A 131 -9.03 6.99 30.20
CA LYS A 131 -7.60 7.23 30.06
C LYS A 131 -7.05 5.97 29.41
N ILE A 132 -7.33 5.81 28.12
CA ILE A 132 -6.62 4.88 27.26
C ILE A 132 -5.17 5.36 27.39
N ALA A 133 -4.31 4.52 27.96
CA ALA A 133 -2.89 4.78 27.96
C ALA A 133 -2.53 5.21 26.54
N LYS A 134 -1.73 6.26 26.41
CA LYS A 134 -1.53 7.10 25.22
C LYS A 134 -1.17 6.34 23.94
N ASP A 135 -0.98 5.03 24.02
CA ASP A 135 -0.25 4.20 23.09
C ASP A 135 -1.00 2.90 22.69
N ASN A 136 -2.14 2.53 23.31
CA ASN A 136 -2.88 1.30 22.94
C ASN A 136 -4.22 1.59 22.25
N PHE A 137 -4.15 2.10 21.01
CA PHE A 137 -5.33 2.21 20.15
C PHE A 137 -5.78 0.87 19.56
N ALA A 138 -4.89 -0.12 19.54
CA ALA A 138 -5.14 -1.46 19.02
C ALA A 138 -6.29 -2.18 19.77
N ASP A 139 -6.44 -1.94 21.06
CA ASP A 139 -7.44 -2.60 21.91
C ASP A 139 -8.85 -1.97 21.78
N LEU A 140 -8.97 -0.81 21.14
CA LEU A 140 -10.25 -0.14 21.00
C LEU A 140 -11.14 -0.84 19.98
N ASN A 141 -12.44 -0.89 20.24
CA ASN A 141 -13.38 -1.23 19.18
C ASN A 141 -13.38 -0.14 18.10
N SER A 142 -13.71 -0.52 16.87
CA SER A 142 -13.61 0.38 15.72
C SER A 142 -14.58 1.57 15.79
N LYS A 143 -15.71 1.42 16.48
CA LYS A 143 -16.70 2.49 16.66
C LYS A 143 -16.17 3.61 17.57
N ASP A 144 -15.48 3.25 18.64
CA ASP A 144 -14.88 4.18 19.58
C ASP A 144 -13.60 4.78 19.00
N LEU A 145 -12.81 3.97 18.28
CA LEU A 145 -11.64 4.46 17.57
C LEU A 145 -12.02 5.50 16.52
N LYS A 146 -13.07 5.28 15.72
CA LYS A 146 -13.57 6.26 14.73
C LYS A 146 -13.87 7.64 15.35
N LYS A 147 -14.41 7.67 16.57
CA LYS A 147 -14.70 8.90 17.32
C LYS A 147 -13.47 9.53 17.99
N SER A 148 -12.38 8.79 18.12
CA SER A 148 -11.16 9.28 18.76
C SER A 148 -10.43 10.29 17.87
N HIS A 149 -9.98 11.38 18.48
CA HIS A 149 -9.12 12.40 17.87
C HIS A 149 -7.76 12.50 18.59
N ALA A 150 -7.44 11.52 19.45
CA ALA A 150 -6.18 11.52 20.18
C ALA A 150 -4.99 11.35 19.23
N LYS A 151 -3.82 11.86 19.62
CA LYS A 151 -2.56 11.64 18.89
C LYS A 151 -2.29 10.13 18.80
N GLY A 152 -1.98 9.62 17.62
CA GLY A 152 -1.81 8.18 17.36
C GLY A 152 -3.08 7.47 16.87
N SER A 153 -4.28 7.99 17.19
CA SER A 153 -5.53 7.38 16.71
C SER A 153 -5.62 7.35 15.18
N ALA A 154 -5.12 8.39 14.49
CA ALA A 154 -5.15 8.45 13.03
C ALA A 154 -4.34 7.32 12.38
N GLU A 155 -3.21 6.93 12.96
CA GLU A 155 -2.35 5.87 12.44
C GLU A 155 -3.05 4.52 12.55
N GLU A 156 -3.64 4.20 13.71
CA GLU A 156 -4.37 2.94 13.87
C GLU A 156 -5.64 2.87 13.00
N LYS A 157 -6.35 3.99 12.80
CA LYS A 157 -7.47 4.07 11.82
C LYS A 157 -7.00 3.71 10.41
N LEU A 158 -5.87 4.26 9.99
CA LEU A 158 -5.30 4.00 8.66
C LEU A 158 -4.82 2.56 8.53
N ARG A 159 -4.18 2.01 9.57
CA ARG A 159 -3.75 0.61 9.60
C ARG A 159 -4.94 -0.35 9.46
N ARG A 160 -6.02 -0.13 10.22
CA ARG A 160 -7.23 -0.96 10.11
C ARG A 160 -7.94 -0.82 8.76
N ALA A 161 -8.02 0.39 8.22
CA ALA A 161 -8.60 0.61 6.90
C ALA A 161 -7.77 -0.04 5.79
N PHE A 162 -6.43 0.00 5.89
CA PHE A 162 -5.54 -0.70 4.98
C PHE A 162 -5.76 -2.21 5.04
N GLN A 163 -5.73 -2.80 6.24
CA GLN A 163 -5.97 -4.24 6.42
C GLN A 163 -7.32 -4.66 5.87
N ALA A 164 -8.39 -3.89 6.12
CA ALA A 164 -9.72 -4.22 5.60
C ALA A 164 -9.79 -4.18 4.07
N ILE A 165 -9.00 -3.34 3.39
CA ILE A 165 -8.90 -3.37 1.92
C ILE A 165 -8.16 -4.63 1.47
N VAL A 166 -7.06 -4.98 2.12
CA VAL A 166 -6.28 -6.19 1.82
C VAL A 166 -7.14 -7.44 1.99
N ASP A 167 -7.75 -7.62 3.16
CA ASP A 167 -8.64 -8.75 3.48
C ASP A 167 -9.80 -8.85 2.47
N HIS A 168 -10.37 -7.71 2.08
CA HIS A 168 -11.43 -7.67 1.08
C HIS A 168 -10.96 -8.17 -0.30
N ASN A 169 -9.76 -7.77 -0.72
CA ASN A 169 -9.17 -8.15 -2.02
C ASN A 169 -8.65 -9.59 -2.05
N GLU A 170 -8.27 -10.14 -0.89
CA GLU A 170 -7.79 -11.51 -0.71
C GLU A 170 -8.93 -12.55 -0.67
N ALA A 171 -10.18 -12.11 -0.49
CA ALA A 171 -11.34 -12.99 -0.52
C ALA A 171 -11.37 -13.86 -1.81
N GLU A 172 -11.57 -15.17 -1.62
CA GLU A 172 -11.56 -16.15 -2.71
C GLU A 172 -12.59 -15.78 -3.81
N ASN A 173 -12.21 -16.00 -5.07
CA ASN A 173 -13.04 -15.78 -6.25
C ASN A 173 -13.48 -14.32 -6.49
N ARG A 174 -12.93 -13.32 -5.79
CA ARG A 174 -13.26 -11.92 -6.06
C ARG A 174 -12.68 -11.48 -7.42
N PRO A 175 -13.51 -11.03 -8.38
CA PRO A 175 -13.02 -10.56 -9.67
C PRO A 175 -12.21 -9.27 -9.49
N GLY A 176 -11.20 -9.06 -10.34
CA GLY A 176 -10.36 -7.86 -10.28
C GLY A 176 -11.13 -6.54 -10.39
N SER A 177 -12.28 -6.55 -11.08
CA SER A 177 -13.18 -5.40 -11.19
C SER A 177 -13.83 -4.98 -9.88
N GLU A 178 -13.95 -5.88 -8.90
CA GLU A 178 -14.52 -5.60 -7.56
C GLU A 178 -13.46 -5.23 -6.53
N LYS A 179 -12.18 -5.43 -6.84
CA LYS A 179 -11.09 -5.11 -5.94
C LYS A 179 -10.86 -3.61 -5.86
N TRP A 180 -10.30 -3.18 -4.74
CA TRP A 180 -10.03 -1.77 -4.45
C TRP A 180 -8.54 -1.52 -4.33
N ALA A 181 -8.03 -0.54 -5.06
CA ALA A 181 -6.67 -0.07 -4.91
C ALA A 181 -6.54 0.78 -3.63
N VAL A 182 -5.51 0.51 -2.84
CA VAL A 182 -5.15 1.36 -1.69
C VAL A 182 -4.61 2.70 -2.21
N ASN A 183 -5.34 3.79 -2.00
CA ASN A 183 -4.90 5.13 -2.39
C ASN A 183 -5.40 6.20 -1.40
N GLN A 184 -4.96 7.44 -1.60
CA GLN A 184 -5.28 8.54 -0.69
C GLN A 184 -6.80 8.78 -0.54
N ASN A 185 -7.58 8.61 -1.61
CA ASN A 185 -9.03 8.85 -1.58
C ASN A 185 -9.77 7.73 -0.85
N ALA A 186 -9.44 6.48 -1.15
CA ALA A 186 -10.01 5.30 -0.48
C ALA A 186 -9.78 5.35 1.04
N LEU A 187 -8.55 5.65 1.47
CA LEU A 187 -8.23 5.80 2.89
C LEU A 187 -8.95 7.00 3.52
N ALA A 188 -9.05 8.13 2.82
CA ALA A 188 -9.77 9.30 3.31
C ALA A 188 -11.26 9.01 3.53
N GLU A 189 -11.90 8.29 2.61
CA GLU A 189 -13.31 7.91 2.71
C GLU A 189 -13.56 6.91 3.85
N LEU A 190 -12.70 5.90 4.00
CA LEU A 190 -12.83 4.89 5.06
C LEU A 190 -12.56 5.43 6.46
N THR A 191 -11.60 6.35 6.60
CA THR A 191 -11.09 6.78 7.92
C THR A 191 -11.55 8.15 8.36
N GLY A 192 -11.87 9.05 7.43
CA GLY A 192 -12.07 10.47 7.70
C GLY A 192 -10.80 11.19 8.18
N CYS A 193 -9.62 10.58 8.05
CA CYS A 193 -8.35 11.20 8.44
C CYS A 193 -7.96 12.34 7.49
N ASN A 194 -7.13 13.27 7.99
CA ASN A 194 -6.68 14.39 7.18
C ASN A 194 -5.64 13.94 6.12
N ARG A 195 -5.56 14.68 5.01
CA ARG A 195 -4.67 14.35 3.88
C ARG A 195 -3.18 14.25 4.28
N PRO A 196 -2.63 15.13 5.15
CA PRO A 196 -1.23 15.01 5.56
C PRO A 196 -0.90 13.69 6.28
N ALA A 197 -1.74 13.23 7.23
CA ALA A 197 -1.51 11.96 7.91
C ALA A 197 -1.60 10.78 6.93
N ILE A 198 -2.56 10.81 5.99
CA ILE A 198 -2.68 9.77 4.96
C ILE A 198 -1.43 9.71 4.09
N LYS A 199 -0.90 10.86 3.65
CA LYS A 199 0.33 10.90 2.84
C LYS A 199 1.54 10.34 3.58
N GLN A 200 1.67 10.65 4.87
CA GLN A 200 2.73 10.11 5.71
C GLN A 200 2.61 8.59 5.83
N PHE A 201 1.39 8.08 6.07
CA PHE A 201 1.12 6.65 6.13
C PHE A 201 1.45 5.95 4.81
N LEU A 202 0.97 6.47 3.68
CA LEU A 202 1.27 5.91 2.35
C LEU A 202 2.77 5.83 2.09
N LYS A 203 3.55 6.84 2.50
CA LYS A 203 5.00 6.84 2.37
C LYS A 203 5.68 5.79 3.27
N GLN A 204 5.16 5.60 4.49
CA GLN A 204 5.70 4.63 5.45
C GLN A 204 5.46 3.19 5.01
N TYR A 205 4.31 2.91 4.37
CA TYR A 205 3.88 1.58 3.94
C TYR A 205 3.98 1.38 2.41
N ASP A 206 4.78 2.20 1.71
CA ASP A 206 4.85 2.23 0.25
C ASP A 206 5.19 0.87 -0.37
N ALA A 207 6.17 0.16 0.21
CA ALA A 207 6.59 -1.15 -0.26
C ALA A 207 5.50 -2.23 -0.11
N GLU A 208 4.77 -2.23 1.00
CA GLU A 208 3.67 -3.17 1.25
C GLU A 208 2.48 -2.89 0.33
N ILE A 209 2.17 -1.61 0.13
CA ILE A 209 1.09 -1.17 -0.78
C ILE A 209 1.41 -1.57 -2.21
N GLU A 210 2.63 -1.33 -2.67
CA GLU A 210 3.08 -1.68 -4.01
C GLU A 210 3.08 -3.21 -4.21
N ALA A 211 3.56 -3.98 -3.24
CA ALA A 211 3.50 -5.45 -3.29
C ALA A 211 2.05 -5.96 -3.41
N HIS A 212 1.12 -5.42 -2.61
CA HIS A 212 -0.31 -5.74 -2.70
C HIS A 212 -0.92 -5.31 -4.04
N HIS A 213 -0.54 -4.14 -4.58
CA HIS A 213 -0.99 -3.70 -5.91
C HIS A 213 -0.47 -4.61 -7.01
N GLN A 214 0.79 -5.03 -6.97
CA GLN A 214 1.36 -5.96 -7.94
C GLN A 214 0.70 -7.34 -7.86
N GLN A 215 0.51 -7.88 -6.65
CA GLN A 215 -0.15 -9.17 -6.42
C GLN A 215 -1.55 -9.24 -7.05
N HIS A 216 -2.30 -8.13 -7.00
CA HIS A 216 -3.66 -8.07 -7.52
C HIS A 216 -3.80 -7.28 -8.83
N GLN A 217 -2.69 -6.88 -9.45
CA GLN A 217 -2.64 -6.09 -10.69
C GLN A 217 -3.47 -4.79 -10.61
N LEU A 218 -3.46 -4.14 -9.43
CA LEU A 218 -4.23 -2.95 -9.14
C LEU A 218 -3.48 -1.69 -9.56
N LEU A 219 -4.05 -0.99 -10.53
CA LEU A 219 -3.65 0.36 -10.92
C LEU A 219 -4.43 1.44 -10.14
N PRO A 220 -3.87 2.65 -9.97
CA PRO A 220 -4.57 3.79 -9.36
C PRO A 220 -5.92 4.13 -10.00
N ARG A 221 -6.12 3.75 -11.27
CA ARG A 221 -7.37 3.97 -12.01
C ARG A 221 -8.52 3.03 -11.63
N HIS A 222 -8.28 1.93 -10.92
CA HIS A 222 -9.33 0.95 -10.59
C HIS A 222 -10.46 1.57 -9.76
N ASN A 223 -10.13 2.46 -8.81
CA ASN A 223 -11.16 3.09 -7.96
C ASN A 223 -12.09 4.04 -8.73
N TYR A 224 -11.70 4.52 -9.91
CA TYR A 224 -12.54 5.42 -10.70
C TYR A 224 -13.73 4.68 -11.32
N ALA A 225 -13.59 3.38 -11.63
CA ALA A 225 -14.69 2.59 -12.17
C ALA A 225 -15.83 2.49 -11.15
N HIS A 226 -15.50 2.22 -9.88
CA HIS A 226 -16.45 2.17 -8.76
C HIS A 226 -17.19 3.50 -8.56
N GLY A 227 -16.43 4.61 -8.58
CA GLY A 227 -17.00 5.95 -8.40
C GLY A 227 -17.98 6.35 -9.52
N LYS A 228 -17.76 5.90 -10.77
CA LYS A 228 -18.68 6.17 -11.89
C LYS A 228 -20.03 5.49 -11.72
N VAL A 229 -20.05 4.30 -11.11
CA VAL A 229 -21.28 3.55 -10.82
C VAL A 229 -21.96 4.08 -9.55
N GLY A 230 -21.33 5.05 -8.85
CA GLY A 230 -21.85 5.63 -7.61
C GLY A 230 -21.61 4.77 -6.38
N ILE A 231 -20.79 3.72 -6.50
CA ILE A 231 -20.45 2.82 -5.41
C ILE A 231 -19.33 3.45 -4.58
N LYS A 232 -19.56 3.62 -3.29
CA LYS A 232 -18.54 4.11 -2.36
C LYS A 232 -17.85 2.94 -1.67
N ILE A 233 -16.57 3.12 -1.36
CA ILE A 233 -15.80 2.12 -0.64
C ILE A 233 -16.40 1.85 0.75
N THR A 234 -16.99 2.88 1.38
CA THR A 234 -17.62 2.79 2.70
C THR A 234 -18.86 1.91 2.73
N ASP A 235 -19.47 1.62 1.58
CA ASP A 235 -20.67 0.79 1.47
C ASP A 235 -20.33 -0.70 1.37
N ILE A 236 -19.06 -1.02 1.05
CA ILE A 236 -18.58 -2.39 0.80
C ILE A 236 -17.58 -2.84 1.87
N ILE A 237 -16.65 -1.95 2.24
CA ILE A 237 -15.54 -2.25 3.15
C ILE A 237 -15.76 -1.55 4.47
N HIS A 238 -15.68 -2.34 5.55
CA HIS A 238 -15.79 -1.87 6.92
C HIS A 238 -14.60 -2.36 7.74
N TRP A 239 -14.20 -1.52 8.70
CA TRP A 239 -13.12 -1.79 9.64
C TRP A 239 -13.50 -1.29 11.02
#